data_AF-A0A956JCS2-F1
#
_entry.id   AF-A0A956JCS2-F1
#
_cell.length_a   1.000
_cell.length_b   1.000
_cell.length_c   1.000
_cell.angle_alpha   90.00
_cell.angle_beta   90.00
_cell.angle_gamma   90.00
#
_symmetry.space_group_name_H-M   'P 1'
#
loop_
_entity.id
_entity.type
_entity.pdbx_description
1 polymer ?
#
loop_
_entity_poly.entity_id
_entity_poly.type
_entity_poly.pdbx_seq_one_letter_code
_entity_poly.pdbx_strand_id
1 'polypeptide(L)'
;MSLRSMVLVGLGLAACSPPSTTQEEGKAAPRAVAPTPTPAACQEPSPDASQAWASFPGQPCGYELQDDGDALVLRSLTREASPAPRGEPPPPCRERSCLYEGTWSDAGPLVLAVAPSGESEMPASVWLGVATDAELVFVDLWDGGGDSVVTDYTRVGPSHALAPFVCGERLALLSVERPEAGRGEPPPESLRAREGLLDPQDPLAPPTPVARDECRAVTLPVP
;
A
#
# COMPACT_ATOMS: atom_id res chain seq x y z
N MET A 1 -4.46 -71.84 13.46
CA MET A 1 -3.44 -72.44 14.37
C MET A 1 -2.29 -71.43 14.47
N SER A 2 -2.19 -70.67 15.56
CA SER A 2 -1.41 -71.00 16.78
C SER A 2 0.07 -71.28 16.44
N LEU A 3 1.11 -70.67 17.02
CA LEU A 3 1.32 -69.59 18.00
C LEU A 3 2.85 -69.61 18.29
N ARG A 4 3.45 -68.48 18.68
CA ARG A 4 4.59 -68.26 19.63
C ARG A 4 5.61 -67.25 19.08
N SER A 5 5.69 -66.04 19.66
CA SER A 5 6.42 -65.65 20.91
C SER A 5 7.93 -65.63 20.66
N MET A 6 8.73 -64.60 20.94
CA MET A 6 8.86 -63.71 22.13
C MET A 6 9.65 -62.43 21.71
N VAL A 7 9.31 -61.20 22.13
CA VAL A 7 9.83 -60.41 23.30
C VAL A 7 11.39 -60.45 23.42
N LEU A 8 12.21 -59.38 23.45
CA LEU A 8 12.33 -58.19 24.33
C LEU A 8 13.27 -57.13 23.67
N VAL A 9 12.94 -55.83 23.72
CA VAL A 9 13.49 -54.75 24.60
C VAL A 9 14.96 -54.36 24.36
N GLY A 10 15.18 -53.07 24.08
CA GLY A 10 16.48 -52.40 24.23
C GLY A 10 16.42 -50.91 23.90
N LEU A 11 16.36 -50.05 24.94
CA LEU A 11 16.46 -48.59 24.90
C LEU A 11 17.77 -48.10 24.28
N GLY A 12 17.79 -46.88 23.72
CA GLY A 12 19.02 -46.11 23.58
C GLY A 12 18.94 -44.90 22.64
N LEU A 13 18.54 -43.75 23.19
CA LEU A 13 18.75 -42.42 22.61
C LEU A 13 20.25 -42.13 22.45
N ALA A 14 20.69 -41.76 21.24
CA ALA A 14 21.81 -40.83 21.03
C ALA A 14 21.78 -40.32 19.58
N ALA A 15 21.27 -39.11 19.40
CA ALA A 15 21.45 -38.31 18.21
C ALA A 15 22.90 -37.81 18.15
N CYS A 16 23.58 -38.02 17.02
CA CYS A 16 24.81 -37.31 16.67
C CYS A 16 24.57 -36.59 15.34
N SER A 17 24.25 -35.30 15.43
CA SER A 17 24.35 -34.37 14.30
C SER A 17 25.82 -34.10 13.97
N PRO A 18 26.22 -33.97 12.69
CA PRO A 18 27.57 -33.57 12.33
C PRO A 18 27.80 -32.07 12.64
N PRO A 19 29.04 -31.67 12.99
CA PRO A 19 29.34 -30.28 13.30
C PRO A 19 29.37 -29.43 12.02
N SER A 20 28.63 -28.31 12.04
CA SER A 20 28.75 -27.26 11.04
C SER A 20 29.85 -26.29 11.48
N THR A 21 30.99 -26.35 10.80
CA THR A 21 32.14 -25.45 11.01
C THR A 21 32.12 -24.35 9.96
N THR A 22 31.60 -23.18 10.32
CA THR A 22 32.05 -21.85 9.84
C THR A 22 31.38 -20.79 10.71
N GLN A 23 31.93 -20.55 11.90
CA GLN A 23 31.80 -19.25 12.55
C GLN A 23 33.04 -18.45 12.15
N GLU A 24 32.84 -17.41 11.33
CA GLU A 24 33.81 -16.33 11.25
C GLU A 24 33.81 -15.60 12.60
N GLU A 25 34.80 -15.91 13.44
CA GLU A 25 35.16 -15.10 14.60
C GLU A 25 35.54 -13.69 14.11
N GLY A 26 34.72 -12.69 14.42
CA GLY A 26 35.10 -11.28 14.25
C GLY A 26 33.99 -10.33 13.79
N LYS A 27 32.84 -10.82 13.32
CA LYS A 27 31.72 -9.93 12.96
C LYS A 27 30.82 -9.72 14.17
N ALA A 28 30.76 -8.48 14.67
CA ALA A 28 29.82 -8.10 15.71
C ALA A 28 28.41 -8.54 15.30
N ALA A 29 27.74 -9.30 16.17
CA ALA A 29 26.33 -9.65 15.96
C ALA A 29 25.54 -8.35 15.70
N PRO A 30 24.65 -8.30 14.70
CA PRO A 30 23.82 -7.13 14.47
C PRO A 30 23.08 -6.82 15.77
N ARG A 31 23.37 -5.65 16.35
CA ARG A 31 22.75 -5.18 17.58
C ARG A 31 21.27 -5.08 17.29
N ALA A 32 20.45 -5.91 17.96
CA ALA A 32 19.00 -5.80 17.86
C ALA A 32 18.61 -4.35 18.19
N VAL A 33 18.07 -3.65 17.20
CA VAL A 33 17.53 -2.31 17.40
C VAL A 33 16.31 -2.50 18.29
N ALA A 34 16.37 -1.98 19.51
CA ALA A 34 15.22 -2.01 20.40
C ALA A 34 14.06 -1.27 19.69
N PRO A 35 12.84 -1.82 19.71
CA PRO A 35 11.70 -1.14 19.13
C PRO A 35 11.55 0.24 19.78
N THR A 36 11.38 1.27 18.96
CA THR A 36 11.14 2.63 19.42
C THR A 36 9.92 2.60 20.34
N PRO A 37 10.00 3.14 21.58
CA PRO A 37 8.88 3.08 22.52
C PRO A 37 7.68 3.84 21.95
N THR A 38 6.57 3.12 21.80
CA THR A 38 5.27 3.68 21.41
C THR A 38 4.85 4.74 22.43
N PRO A 39 4.48 5.97 22.03
CA PRO A 39 4.00 6.98 22.95
C PRO A 39 2.80 6.47 23.75
N ALA A 40 2.67 6.84 25.03
CA ALA A 40 1.60 6.36 25.93
C ALA A 40 0.17 6.65 25.43
N ALA A 41 0.02 7.63 24.52
CA ALA A 41 -1.24 7.99 23.88
C ALA A 41 -1.63 7.08 22.70
N CYS A 42 -0.72 6.23 22.24
CA CYS A 42 -0.97 5.34 21.12
C CYS A 42 -1.38 3.93 21.61
N GLN A 43 -2.13 3.28 20.74
CA GLN A 43 -2.46 1.86 20.78
C GLN A 43 -1.31 1.09 20.12
N GLU A 44 -1.12 -0.15 20.54
CA GLU A 44 -0.20 -1.03 19.81
C GLU A 44 -0.78 -1.34 18.42
N PRO A 45 0.07 -1.42 17.39
CA PRO A 45 -0.28 -1.98 16.08
C PRO A 45 -0.97 -3.34 16.20
N SER A 46 -1.79 -3.71 15.22
CA SER A 46 -2.37 -5.05 15.18
C SER A 46 -1.25 -6.11 15.22
N PRO A 47 -1.32 -7.09 16.15
CA PRO A 47 -0.25 -8.07 16.34
C PRO A 47 -0.16 -9.08 15.18
N ASP A 48 -1.22 -9.19 14.40
CA ASP A 48 -1.29 -10.03 13.23
C ASP A 48 -1.04 -9.18 11.98
N ALA A 49 0.16 -9.32 11.39
CA ALA A 49 0.53 -8.63 10.17
C ALA A 49 -0.38 -8.98 8.98
N SER A 50 -1.14 -10.09 9.04
CA SER A 50 -2.15 -10.41 8.02
C SER A 50 -3.41 -9.53 8.11
N GLN A 51 -3.61 -8.83 9.24
CA GLN A 51 -4.73 -7.92 9.46
C GLN A 51 -4.39 -6.47 9.09
N ALA A 52 -3.11 -6.10 9.03
CA ALA A 52 -2.65 -4.78 8.61
C ALA A 52 -2.18 -4.82 7.16
N TRP A 53 -3.04 -4.37 6.25
CA TRP A 53 -2.77 -4.38 4.81
C TRP A 53 -1.83 -3.25 4.39
N ALA A 54 -1.77 -2.16 5.17
CA ALA A 54 -0.81 -1.08 4.99
C ALA A 54 -0.46 -0.42 6.33
N SER A 55 0.80 0.03 6.46
CA SER A 55 1.27 0.84 7.59
C SER A 55 1.72 2.22 7.12
N PHE A 56 1.56 3.23 7.98
CA PHE A 56 1.83 4.63 7.66
C PHE A 56 3.03 5.14 8.49
N PRO A 57 4.25 5.09 7.94
CA PRO A 57 5.43 5.53 8.67
C PRO A 57 5.43 7.06 8.86
N GLY A 58 6.03 7.53 9.96
CA GLY A 58 6.34 8.96 10.17
C GLY A 58 5.41 9.75 11.10
N GLN A 59 4.37 9.14 11.67
CA GLN A 59 3.49 9.79 12.67
C GLN A 59 3.61 9.14 14.06
N PRO A 60 3.43 9.89 15.18
CA PRO A 60 3.62 9.39 16.53
C PRO A 60 2.66 8.25 16.91
N CYS A 61 1.39 8.37 16.52
CA CYS A 61 0.39 7.32 16.56
C CYS A 61 -0.06 7.11 15.11
N GLY A 62 0.64 6.23 14.39
CA GLY A 62 0.41 5.99 12.96
C GLY A 62 -1.03 5.54 12.63
N TYR A 63 -1.24 5.19 11.37
CA TYR A 63 -2.48 4.61 10.89
C TYR A 63 -2.22 3.18 10.40
N GLU A 64 -3.29 2.39 10.37
CA GLU A 64 -3.31 1.07 9.74
C GLU A 64 -4.50 0.96 8.81
N LEU A 65 -4.28 0.39 7.64
CA LEU A 65 -5.36 -0.09 6.80
C LEU A 65 -5.68 -1.53 7.21
N GLN A 66 -6.92 -1.80 7.56
CA GLN A 66 -7.40 -3.13 7.95
C GLN A 66 -8.54 -3.56 7.04
N ASP A 67 -8.67 -4.87 6.82
CA ASP A 67 -9.84 -5.48 6.21
C ASP A 67 -10.75 -6.01 7.33
N ASP A 68 -12.03 -5.62 7.31
CA ASP A 68 -13.03 -6.13 8.26
C ASP A 68 -14.00 -7.15 7.68
N GLY A 69 -13.74 -7.61 6.45
CA GLY A 69 -14.51 -8.61 5.73
C GLY A 69 -15.40 -8.01 4.64
N ASP A 70 -15.97 -6.82 4.88
CA ASP A 70 -16.86 -6.14 3.92
C ASP A 70 -16.29 -4.78 3.46
N ALA A 71 -15.38 -4.19 4.24
CA ALA A 71 -14.79 -2.90 3.95
C ALA A 71 -13.31 -2.81 4.38
N LEU A 72 -12.60 -1.91 3.72
CA LEU A 72 -11.33 -1.40 4.19
C LEU A 72 -11.56 -0.30 5.22
N VAL A 73 -10.83 -0.36 6.31
CA VAL A 73 -10.93 0.55 7.45
C VAL A 73 -9.59 1.20 7.71
N LEU A 74 -9.53 2.52 7.64
CA LEU A 74 -8.33 3.28 7.97
C LEU A 74 -8.34 3.67 9.44
N ARG A 75 -7.71 2.87 10.29
CA ARG A 75 -7.72 3.06 11.74
C ARG A 75 -6.55 3.90 12.21
N SER A 76 -6.84 4.96 12.99
CA SER A 76 -5.80 5.66 13.75
C SER A 76 -5.39 4.80 14.96
N LEU A 77 -4.08 4.74 15.21
CA LEU A 77 -3.52 4.11 16.41
C LEU A 77 -3.58 5.04 17.63
N THR A 78 -4.28 6.17 17.58
CA THR A 78 -4.48 7.03 18.76
C THR A 78 -5.56 6.42 19.67
N ARG A 79 -5.38 6.45 21.01
CA ARG A 79 -6.37 5.87 21.96
C ARG A 79 -7.73 6.56 21.95
N GLU A 80 -7.78 7.85 21.64
CA GLU A 80 -9.00 8.68 21.63
C GLU A 80 -9.52 8.93 20.21
N ALA A 81 -9.19 8.06 19.25
CA ALA A 81 -9.51 8.30 17.84
C ALA A 81 -11.03 8.36 17.56
N SER A 82 -11.40 9.31 16.70
CA SER A 82 -12.70 9.41 16.01
C SER A 82 -13.04 8.14 15.22
N PRO A 83 -14.29 7.98 14.74
CA PRO A 83 -14.67 6.89 13.85
C PRO A 83 -13.67 6.74 12.70
N ALA A 84 -13.23 5.50 12.46
CA ALA A 84 -12.28 5.20 11.39
C ALA A 84 -12.98 5.30 10.04
N PRO A 85 -12.43 6.00 9.04
CA PRO A 85 -12.98 6.05 7.69
C PRO A 85 -13.06 4.67 7.06
N ARG A 86 -14.16 4.39 6.36
CA ARG A 86 -14.48 3.06 5.79
C ARG A 86 -14.79 3.17 4.31
N GLY A 87 -14.40 2.17 3.54
CA GLY A 87 -14.65 2.17 2.10
C GLY A 87 -14.58 0.78 1.50
N GLU A 88 -15.28 0.58 0.39
CA GLU A 88 -15.14 -0.65 -0.35
C GLU A 88 -13.75 -0.72 -1.01
N PRO A 89 -13.13 -1.91 -1.10
CA PRO A 89 -11.91 -2.07 -1.91
C PRO A 89 -12.15 -1.62 -3.36
N PRO A 90 -11.10 -1.13 -4.06
CA PRO A 90 -11.18 -0.88 -5.49
C PRO A 90 -11.73 -2.10 -6.24
N PRO A 91 -12.53 -1.93 -7.31
CA PRO A 91 -13.13 -3.04 -8.04
C PRO A 91 -12.17 -4.22 -8.35
N PRO A 92 -10.96 -4.02 -8.90
CA PRO A 92 -10.07 -5.14 -9.17
C PRO A 92 -9.64 -5.88 -7.89
N CYS A 93 -9.52 -5.16 -6.77
CA CYS A 93 -9.08 -5.70 -5.48
C CYS A 93 -10.16 -6.52 -4.73
N ARG A 94 -11.41 -6.50 -5.20
CA ARG A 94 -12.48 -7.38 -4.69
C ARG A 94 -12.36 -8.81 -5.23
N GLU A 95 -11.79 -8.93 -6.43
CA GLU A 95 -11.69 -10.21 -7.15
C GLU A 95 -10.30 -10.85 -7.03
N ARG A 96 -9.27 -10.04 -6.74
CA ARG A 96 -7.87 -10.50 -6.60
C ARG A 96 -7.17 -9.76 -5.47
N SER A 97 -6.12 -10.36 -4.93
CA SER A 97 -5.28 -9.70 -3.92
C SER A 97 -4.55 -8.51 -4.52
N CYS A 98 -4.77 -7.33 -3.95
CA CYS A 98 -4.01 -6.12 -4.23
C CYS A 98 -2.90 -5.90 -3.20
N LEU A 99 -1.87 -5.16 -3.60
CA LEU A 99 -0.87 -4.62 -2.68
C LEU A 99 -1.36 -3.26 -2.19
N TYR A 100 -1.26 -3.01 -0.89
CA TYR A 100 -1.64 -1.74 -0.28
C TYR A 100 -0.44 -1.10 0.41
N GLU A 101 -0.25 0.19 0.20
CA GLU A 101 0.83 0.96 0.82
C GLU A 101 0.30 2.27 1.39
N GLY A 102 0.77 2.64 2.58
CA GLY A 102 0.33 3.86 3.27
C GLY A 102 1.39 4.95 3.18
N THR A 103 0.97 6.18 2.92
CA THR A 103 1.83 7.36 3.04
C THR A 103 1.09 8.51 3.72
N TRP A 104 1.85 9.47 4.25
CA TRP A 104 1.31 10.66 4.89
C TRP A 104 1.61 11.89 4.06
N SER A 105 0.62 12.76 3.88
CA SER A 105 0.75 14.07 3.27
C SER A 105 0.24 15.16 4.20
N ASP A 106 0.53 16.42 3.90
CA ASP A 106 -0.03 17.55 4.67
C ASP A 106 -1.58 17.62 4.55
N ALA A 107 -2.16 16.99 3.52
CA ALA A 107 -3.61 16.85 3.35
C ALA A 107 -4.21 15.64 4.08
N GLY A 108 -3.38 14.81 4.73
CA GLY A 108 -3.81 13.63 5.49
C GLY A 108 -3.23 12.30 4.98
N PRO A 109 -3.72 11.17 5.53
CA PRO A 109 -3.26 9.83 5.14
C PRO A 109 -3.77 9.46 3.75
N LEU A 110 -2.89 8.84 2.97
CA LEU A 110 -3.17 8.35 1.62
C LEU A 110 -2.86 6.87 1.53
N VAL A 111 -3.75 6.11 0.90
CA VAL A 111 -3.57 4.68 0.62
C VAL A 111 -3.29 4.53 -0.87
N LEU A 112 -2.20 3.88 -1.24
CA LEU A 112 -2.00 3.38 -2.60
C LEU A 112 -2.50 1.94 -2.66
N ALA A 113 -3.39 1.64 -3.59
CA ALA A 113 -3.82 0.28 -3.90
C ALA A 113 -3.37 -0.11 -5.30
N VAL A 114 -2.55 -1.15 -5.40
CA VAL A 114 -1.92 -1.61 -6.64
C VAL A 114 -2.50 -2.96 -7.02
N ALA A 115 -3.24 -2.99 -8.12
CA ALA A 115 -3.81 -4.22 -8.65
C ALA A 115 -2.79 -4.91 -9.57
N PRO A 116 -2.35 -6.15 -9.25
CA PRO A 116 -1.39 -6.85 -10.08
C PRO A 116 -2.00 -7.22 -11.44
N SER A 117 -1.15 -7.22 -12.46
CA SER A 117 -1.47 -7.79 -13.78
C SER A 117 -1.14 -9.27 -13.81
N GLY A 118 -1.99 -10.07 -14.46
CA GLY A 118 -1.68 -11.47 -14.74
C GLY A 118 -0.83 -11.66 -16.01
N GLU A 119 -0.64 -10.59 -16.80
CA GLU A 119 -0.04 -10.64 -18.13
C GLU A 119 1.24 -9.79 -18.25
N SER A 120 1.59 -9.05 -17.19
CA SER A 120 2.72 -8.12 -17.17
C SER A 120 3.31 -8.02 -15.77
N GLU A 121 4.60 -7.70 -15.68
CA GLU A 121 5.25 -7.32 -14.42
C GLU A 121 4.73 -5.97 -13.91
N MET A 122 4.14 -5.17 -14.80
CA MET A 122 3.54 -3.87 -14.46
C MET A 122 2.12 -4.05 -13.93
N PRO A 123 1.65 -3.18 -13.02
CA PRO A 123 0.30 -3.29 -12.46
C PRO A 123 -0.77 -3.13 -13.54
N ALA A 124 -1.94 -3.72 -13.30
CA ALA A 124 -3.10 -3.58 -14.18
C ALA A 124 -3.83 -2.24 -13.97
N SER A 125 -3.85 -1.75 -12.72
CA SER A 125 -4.37 -0.44 -12.35
C SER A 125 -3.77 0.00 -11.02
N VAL A 126 -3.81 1.31 -10.76
CA VAL A 126 -3.31 1.92 -9.53
C VAL A 126 -4.37 2.89 -9.03
N TRP A 127 -4.71 2.80 -7.75
CA TRP A 127 -5.79 3.57 -7.13
C TRP A 127 -5.27 4.32 -5.91
N LEU A 128 -5.77 5.54 -5.72
CA LEU A 128 -5.48 6.35 -4.53
C LEU A 128 -6.70 6.37 -3.62
N GLY A 129 -6.56 5.78 -2.43
CA GLY A 129 -7.49 5.91 -1.32
C GLY A 129 -7.26 7.22 -0.58
N VAL A 130 -8.31 8.04 -0.52
CA VAL A 130 -8.37 9.32 0.19
C VAL A 130 -9.38 9.19 1.32
N ALA A 131 -8.96 9.50 2.54
CA ALA A 131 -9.81 9.46 3.70
C ALA A 131 -10.53 10.81 3.92
N THR A 132 -11.84 10.75 4.09
CA THR A 132 -12.67 11.84 4.64
C THR A 132 -12.94 11.55 6.11
N ASP A 133 -13.80 12.35 6.77
CA ASP A 133 -14.16 12.12 8.17
C ASP A 133 -14.87 10.77 8.43
N ALA A 134 -15.51 10.19 7.41
CA ALA A 134 -16.28 8.95 7.55
C ALA A 134 -15.98 7.90 6.46
N GLU A 135 -15.47 8.32 5.31
CA GLU A 135 -15.35 7.46 4.13
C GLU A 135 -13.90 7.34 3.66
N LEU A 136 -13.55 6.16 3.17
CA LEU A 136 -12.32 5.91 2.43
C LEU A 136 -12.69 5.73 0.95
N VAL A 137 -12.36 6.71 0.13
CA VAL A 137 -12.75 6.74 -1.29
C VAL A 137 -11.55 6.46 -2.16
N PHE A 138 -11.69 5.55 -3.13
CA PHE A 138 -10.62 5.20 -4.07
C PHE A 138 -10.82 5.83 -5.44
N VAL A 139 -9.80 6.51 -5.94
CA VAL A 139 -9.77 7.14 -7.26
C VAL A 139 -8.79 6.38 -8.17
N ASP A 140 -9.24 5.95 -9.34
CA ASP A 140 -8.38 5.30 -10.34
C ASP A 140 -7.40 6.32 -10.94
N LEU A 141 -6.10 6.13 -10.72
CA LEU A 141 -5.08 7.06 -11.20
C LEU A 141 -4.79 6.91 -12.70
N TRP A 142 -5.17 5.80 -13.30
CA TRP A 142 -4.89 5.46 -14.69
C TRP A 142 -6.08 5.69 -15.61
N ASP A 143 -7.29 5.78 -15.05
CA ASP A 143 -8.50 6.06 -15.84
C ASP A 143 -8.38 7.37 -16.64
N GLY A 144 -8.77 7.29 -17.91
CA GLY A 144 -8.61 8.38 -18.87
C GLY A 144 -7.16 8.65 -19.30
N GLY A 145 -6.17 7.89 -18.82
CA GLY A 145 -4.73 8.05 -19.11
C GLY A 145 -4.29 7.70 -20.54
N GLY A 146 -5.24 7.25 -21.37
CA GLY A 146 -5.02 6.87 -22.76
C GLY A 146 -4.70 5.39 -22.94
N ASP A 147 -4.27 5.02 -24.14
CA ASP A 147 -3.93 3.65 -24.46
C ASP A 147 -2.68 3.19 -23.70
N SER A 148 -2.64 1.90 -23.36
CA SER A 148 -1.43 1.34 -22.77
C SER A 148 -0.29 1.37 -23.77
N VAL A 149 0.87 1.81 -23.31
CA VAL A 149 2.11 1.74 -24.08
C VAL A 149 2.74 0.36 -23.93
N VAL A 150 3.38 -0.10 -25.00
CA VAL A 150 4.14 -1.35 -25.02
C VAL A 150 5.61 -1.00 -25.24
N THR A 151 6.47 -1.41 -24.30
CA THR A 151 7.92 -1.23 -24.35
C THR A 151 8.58 -2.60 -24.21
N ASP A 152 9.52 -2.94 -25.08
CA ASP A 152 10.21 -4.25 -25.06
C ASP A 152 9.26 -5.46 -24.97
N TYR A 153 8.14 -5.40 -25.70
CA TYR A 153 7.05 -6.39 -25.71
C TYR A 153 6.25 -6.51 -24.41
N THR A 154 6.51 -5.65 -23.42
CA THR A 154 5.79 -5.59 -22.15
C THR A 154 4.80 -4.44 -22.15
N ARG A 155 3.55 -4.70 -21.76
CA ARG A 155 2.55 -3.63 -21.55
C ARG A 155 2.86 -2.92 -20.24
N VAL A 156 3.15 -1.62 -20.30
CA VAL A 156 3.56 -0.82 -19.13
C VAL A 156 2.47 0.08 -18.54
N GLY A 157 1.27 0.04 -19.12
CA GLY A 157 0.13 0.88 -18.74
C GLY A 157 0.07 2.18 -19.55
N PRO A 158 -0.80 3.14 -19.18
CA PRO A 158 -0.99 4.37 -19.94
C PRO A 158 0.24 5.28 -19.93
N SER A 159 0.35 6.16 -20.93
CA SER A 159 1.45 7.13 -21.06
C SER A 159 1.40 8.24 -20.01
N HIS A 160 0.21 8.52 -19.49
CA HIS A 160 -0.04 9.48 -18.42
C HIS A 160 -0.87 8.84 -17.31
N ALA A 161 -0.73 9.38 -16.10
CA ALA A 161 -1.56 9.03 -14.96
C ALA A 161 -1.79 10.26 -14.09
N LEU A 162 -2.80 10.24 -13.24
CA LEU A 162 -2.91 11.21 -12.15
C LEU A 162 -1.90 10.85 -11.06
N ALA A 163 -1.32 11.88 -10.45
CA ALA A 163 -0.53 11.76 -9.24
C ALA A 163 -1.04 12.75 -8.18
N PRO A 164 -0.89 12.42 -6.88
CA PRO A 164 -1.29 13.31 -5.80
C PRO A 164 -0.31 14.47 -5.61
N PHE A 165 -0.88 15.65 -5.39
CA PHE A 165 -0.18 16.88 -5.03
C PHE A 165 -0.86 17.52 -3.82
N VAL A 166 -0.09 18.22 -3.00
CA VAL A 166 -0.61 19.08 -1.94
C VAL A 166 -0.54 20.53 -2.41
N CYS A 167 -1.68 21.21 -2.42
CA CYS A 167 -1.79 22.64 -2.69
C CYS A 167 -2.34 23.33 -1.43
N GLY A 168 -1.44 23.91 -0.61
CA GLY A 168 -1.78 24.36 0.75
C GLY A 168 -2.01 23.17 1.68
N GLU A 169 -3.22 23.01 2.21
CA GLU A 169 -3.63 21.87 3.05
C GLU A 169 -4.58 20.92 2.29
N ARG A 170 -4.76 21.12 0.99
CA ARG A 170 -5.72 20.37 0.18
C ARG A 170 -4.99 19.43 -0.78
N LEU A 171 -5.59 18.27 -0.98
CA LEU A 171 -5.14 17.29 -1.96
C LEU A 171 -5.65 17.67 -3.35
N ALA A 172 -4.77 17.59 -4.35
CA ALA A 172 -5.10 17.69 -5.75
C ALA A 172 -4.60 16.46 -6.50
N LEU A 173 -5.26 16.12 -7.60
CA LEU A 173 -4.76 15.17 -8.59
C LEU A 173 -4.34 15.95 -9.84
N LEU A 174 -3.11 15.76 -10.29
CA LEU A 174 -2.60 16.38 -11.52
C LEU A 174 -1.94 15.31 -12.38
N SER A 175 -2.05 15.42 -13.71
CA SER A 175 -1.46 14.45 -14.62
C SER A 175 0.07 14.50 -14.58
N VAL A 176 0.70 13.34 -14.62
CA VAL A 176 2.13 13.20 -14.77
C VAL A 176 2.41 12.31 -15.97
N GLU A 177 3.48 12.64 -16.69
CA GLU A 177 4.02 11.76 -17.71
C GLU A 177 4.64 10.55 -17.01
N ARG A 178 4.31 9.35 -17.48
CA ARG A 178 4.96 8.13 -16.98
C ARG A 178 6.27 7.90 -17.75
N PRO A 179 7.39 7.64 -17.04
CA PRO A 179 8.65 7.33 -17.68
C PRO A 179 8.49 6.24 -18.74
N GLU A 180 9.24 6.35 -19.83
CA GLU A 180 9.29 5.37 -20.94
C GLU A 180 8.01 5.28 -21.80
N ALA A 181 6.91 5.90 -21.38
CA ALA A 181 5.62 5.79 -22.05
C ALA A 181 5.08 7.10 -22.68
N GLY A 182 5.45 8.29 -22.19
CA GLY A 182 4.77 9.54 -22.58
C GLY A 182 5.53 10.59 -23.37
N ARG A 183 6.72 10.28 -23.90
CA ARG A 183 7.70 11.30 -24.33
C ARG A 183 7.12 12.41 -25.22
N GLY A 184 6.82 13.55 -24.59
CA GLY A 184 6.46 14.81 -25.25
C GLY A 184 5.02 14.93 -25.74
N GLU A 185 4.15 13.96 -25.44
CA GLU A 185 2.73 14.05 -25.77
C GLU A 185 1.95 14.76 -24.65
N PRO A 186 0.93 15.58 -24.97
CA PRO A 186 0.08 16.15 -23.94
C PRO A 186 -0.78 15.06 -23.28
N PRO A 187 -1.16 15.22 -22.00
CA PRO A 187 -2.09 14.31 -21.34
C PRO A 187 -3.44 14.27 -22.09
N PRO A 188 -4.09 13.10 -22.21
CA PRO A 188 -5.41 12.99 -22.83
C PRO A 188 -6.45 13.89 -22.15
N GLU A 189 -7.41 14.39 -22.92
CA GLU A 189 -8.46 15.28 -22.39
C GLU A 189 -9.29 14.61 -21.28
N SER A 190 -9.57 13.31 -21.40
CA SER A 190 -10.22 12.50 -20.38
C SER A 190 -9.48 12.50 -19.04
N LEU A 191 -8.14 12.48 -19.06
CA LEU A 191 -7.33 12.58 -17.85
C LEU A 191 -7.35 14.01 -17.31
N ARG A 192 -7.19 15.01 -18.18
CA ARG A 192 -7.20 16.43 -17.78
C ARG A 192 -8.51 16.87 -17.14
N ALA A 193 -9.65 16.31 -17.58
CA ALA A 193 -10.95 16.59 -16.99
C ALA A 193 -11.06 16.14 -15.52
N ARG A 194 -10.13 15.31 -15.04
CA ARG A 194 -10.05 14.79 -13.68
C ARG A 194 -8.95 15.46 -12.87
N GLU A 195 -8.31 16.50 -13.40
CA GLU A 195 -7.30 17.28 -12.69
C GLU A 195 -7.94 18.35 -11.79
N GLY A 196 -7.36 18.53 -10.61
CA GLY A 196 -7.70 19.62 -9.71
C GLY A 196 -7.72 19.22 -8.25
N LEU A 197 -8.16 20.15 -7.41
CA LEU A 197 -8.38 19.94 -5.99
C LEU A 197 -9.55 18.99 -5.78
N LEU A 198 -9.33 17.98 -4.93
CA LEU A 198 -10.39 17.10 -4.46
C LEU A 198 -11.23 17.83 -3.41
N ASP A 199 -12.52 17.53 -3.40
CA ASP A 199 -13.41 17.93 -2.32
C ASP A 199 -13.25 16.91 -1.17
N PRO A 200 -12.83 17.32 0.04
CA PRO A 200 -12.72 16.42 1.17
C PRO A 200 -14.06 15.84 1.64
N GLN A 201 -15.19 16.37 1.18
CA GLN A 201 -16.53 15.86 1.48
C GLN A 201 -17.07 14.97 0.35
N ASP A 202 -16.57 15.14 -0.87
CA ASP A 202 -16.93 14.31 -2.03
C ASP A 202 -15.73 14.17 -2.99
N PRO A 203 -14.78 13.25 -2.69
CA PRO A 203 -13.59 13.06 -3.51
C PRO A 203 -13.87 12.59 -4.95
N LEU A 204 -15.12 12.21 -5.27
CA LEU A 204 -15.56 11.81 -6.60
C LEU A 204 -16.25 12.93 -7.38
N ALA A 205 -16.55 14.06 -6.73
CA ALA A 205 -17.07 15.24 -7.41
C ALA A 205 -16.06 15.76 -8.46
N PRO A 206 -16.53 16.45 -9.51
CA PRO A 206 -15.66 17.13 -10.45
C PRO A 206 -14.65 18.03 -9.71
N PRO A 207 -13.35 17.86 -9.93
CA PRO A 207 -12.34 18.56 -9.17
C PRO A 207 -12.32 20.06 -9.49
N THR A 208 -11.92 20.87 -8.52
CA THR A 208 -11.77 22.32 -8.74
C THR A 208 -10.41 22.60 -9.39
N PRO A 209 -10.33 23.35 -10.51
CA PRO A 209 -9.05 23.64 -11.16
C PRO A 209 -8.03 24.28 -10.22
N VAL A 210 -6.76 23.87 -10.34
CA VAL A 210 -5.63 24.44 -9.59
C VAL A 210 -4.38 24.51 -10.46
N ALA A 211 -3.57 25.54 -10.25
CA ALA A 211 -2.33 25.71 -10.99
C ALA A 211 -1.22 24.82 -10.38
N ARG A 212 -0.49 24.08 -11.22
CA ARG A 212 0.52 23.11 -10.77
C ARG A 212 1.64 23.75 -9.94
N ASP A 213 2.03 24.98 -10.26
CA ASP A 213 3.08 25.73 -9.58
C ASP A 213 2.70 26.17 -8.16
N GLU A 214 1.43 26.05 -7.78
CA GLU A 214 0.94 26.24 -6.41
C GLU A 214 1.01 24.95 -5.56
N CYS A 215 1.44 23.84 -6.16
CA CYS A 215 1.32 22.51 -5.57
C CYS A 215 2.66 21.79 -5.46
N ARG A 216 2.80 20.96 -4.42
CA ARG A 216 3.95 20.09 -4.19
C ARG A 216 3.56 18.64 -4.43
N ALA A 217 4.33 17.91 -5.25
CA ALA A 217 4.11 16.49 -5.48
C ALA A 217 4.20 15.70 -4.16
N VAL A 218 3.29 14.76 -3.98
CA VAL A 218 3.39 13.77 -2.90
C VAL A 218 4.22 12.60 -3.41
N THR A 219 5.26 12.24 -2.67
CA THR A 219 5.99 11.00 -2.95
C THR A 219 5.14 9.82 -2.54
N LEU A 220 4.57 9.16 -3.54
CA LEU A 220 3.99 7.84 -3.36
C LEU A 220 5.10 6.80 -3.25
N PRO A 221 4.94 5.78 -2.41
CA PRO A 221 5.81 4.63 -2.48
C PRO A 221 5.68 4.00 -3.87
N VAL A 222 6.82 3.65 -4.44
CA VAL A 222 6.91 3.14 -5.81
C VAL A 222 6.74 1.63 -5.72
N PRO A 223 5.74 1.03 -6.39
CA PRO A 223 5.72 -0.42 -6.56
C PRO A 223 6.88 -0.90 -7.45
#